data_AF-A0A6J1VXI3-F1
#
_entry.id   AF-A0A6J1VXI3-F1
#
_cell.length_a   1.000
_cell.length_b   1.000
_cell.length_c   1.000
_cell.angle_alpha   90.00
_cell.angle_beta   90.00
_cell.angle_gamma   90.00
#
_symmetry.space_group_name_H-M   'P 1'
#
loop_
_entity.id
_entity.type
_entity.pdbx_description
1 polymer ?
#
loop_
_entity_poly.entity_id
_entity_poly.type
_entity_poly.pdbx_seq_one_letter_code
_entity_poly.pdbx_strand_id
1 'polypeptide(L)'
;MTHNDIIGTSYLCMSKISAPGGELEDEFPVTTKLFKATEIDDGLGFLPTFGPCYVNLYGSPREFTGFPDPYEELNSGKGEGVAYRGRLLVELETKLVDHVEQKLGDIPADDILRVEKYLRRRKYNLFAAFYSATMLQGVGDAIQFEVSIGNYGNKFDNTCQPLASTTQFSRAVFDGCQYYYLPWGNVKPVVVLSSYWEDSSHRMDAQNLLDRAADRLAANLEVVHLAHKAQRSASTLDTLVAQMLDELMTDC
;
A
#
# COMPACT_ATOMS: atom_id res chain seq x y z
N MET A 1 0.54 30.90 -0.69
CA MET A 1 0.44 29.89 0.37
C MET A 1 0.96 30.50 1.65
N THR A 2 0.19 30.44 2.73
CA THR A 2 0.74 30.73 4.06
C THR A 2 1.63 29.55 4.46
N HIS A 3 2.52 29.74 5.44
CA HIS A 3 3.47 28.71 5.86
C HIS A 3 2.78 27.41 6.38
N ASN A 4 1.48 27.46 6.70
CA ASN A 4 0.75 26.38 7.35
C ASN A 4 -0.42 25.82 6.52
N ASP A 5 -0.41 26.03 5.20
CA ASP A 5 -1.47 25.49 4.34
C ASP A 5 -1.34 23.95 4.24
N ILE A 6 -2.43 23.23 4.47
CA ILE A 6 -2.48 21.78 4.30
C ILE A 6 -2.50 21.47 2.80
N ILE A 7 -1.44 20.81 2.32
CA ILE A 7 -1.31 20.49 0.89
C ILE A 7 -1.65 19.04 0.56
N GLY A 8 -1.71 18.13 1.54
CA GLY A 8 -2.06 16.73 1.33
C GLY A 8 -2.06 15.93 2.64
N THR A 9 -2.56 14.70 2.56
CA THR A 9 -2.77 13.81 3.71
C THR A 9 -2.32 12.37 3.42
N SER A 10 -2.15 11.61 4.50
CA SER A 10 -1.97 10.16 4.50
C SER A 10 -2.51 9.60 5.83
N TYR A 11 -2.95 8.34 5.83
CA TYR A 11 -3.55 7.71 7.00
C TYR A 11 -2.73 6.49 7.42
N LEU A 12 -2.46 6.39 8.73
CA LEU A 12 -1.86 5.22 9.34
C LEU A 12 -2.88 4.57 10.26
N CYS A 13 -3.34 3.38 9.89
CA CYS A 13 -4.33 2.65 10.66
C CYS A 13 -3.63 1.92 11.81
N MET A 14 -3.74 2.44 13.04
CA MET A 14 -3.03 1.92 14.21
C MET A 14 -3.31 0.43 14.45
N SER A 15 -4.55 -0.02 14.25
CA SER A 15 -4.93 -1.42 14.41
C SER A 15 -4.27 -2.37 13.41
N LYS A 16 -3.78 -1.87 12.27
CA LYS A 16 -3.02 -2.67 11.29
C LYS A 16 -1.52 -2.76 11.61
N ILE A 17 -1.05 -1.97 12.56
CA ILE A 17 0.36 -1.89 12.96
C ILE A 17 0.55 -2.20 14.43
N SER A 18 -0.44 -2.85 15.04
CA SER A 18 -0.45 -3.35 16.41
C SER A 18 -1.10 -4.72 16.41
N ALA A 19 -0.73 -5.58 17.36
CA ALA A 19 -1.48 -6.78 17.67
C ALA A 19 -1.92 -6.72 19.14
N PRO A 20 -3.21 -6.95 19.46
CA PRO A 20 -3.70 -6.93 20.83
C PRO A 20 -3.26 -8.14 21.67
N GLY A 21 -2.58 -9.13 21.06
CA GLY A 21 -2.08 -10.30 21.78
C GLY A 21 -3.14 -11.31 22.23
N GLY A 22 -4.39 -11.17 21.80
CA GLY A 22 -5.42 -12.16 22.09
C GLY A 22 -5.23 -13.44 21.27
N GLU A 23 -5.67 -14.58 21.81
CA GLU A 23 -5.78 -15.83 21.05
C GLU A 23 -6.49 -15.56 19.72
N LEU A 24 -5.88 -16.04 18.63
CA LEU A 24 -6.62 -16.30 17.39
C LEU A 24 -7.62 -17.41 17.75
N GLU A 25 -8.74 -17.04 18.37
CA GLU A 25 -9.88 -17.93 18.53
C GLU A 25 -10.34 -18.30 17.13
N ASP A 26 -9.92 -19.49 16.70
CA ASP A 26 -10.50 -20.26 15.63
C ASP A 26 -12.04 -20.23 15.77
N GLU A 27 -12.75 -19.54 14.88
CA GLU A 27 -14.09 -20.00 14.52
C GLU A 27 -13.90 -21.26 13.66
N PHE A 28 -14.34 -22.45 14.05
CA PHE A 28 -15.71 -22.82 14.44
C PHE A 28 -15.76 -24.07 15.39
N PRO A 29 -16.85 -24.31 16.15
CA PRO A 29 -18.11 -23.57 16.21
C PRO A 29 -18.50 -23.02 17.61
N VAL A 30 -19.17 -21.86 17.56
CA VAL A 30 -20.01 -21.18 18.56
C VAL A 30 -20.36 -22.00 19.82
N THR A 31 -19.82 -21.61 20.96
CA THR A 31 -20.62 -21.58 22.20
C THR A 31 -20.19 -20.41 23.08
N THR A 32 -21.12 -19.48 23.24
CA THR A 32 -21.02 -18.24 24.00
C THR A 32 -20.64 -18.52 25.46
N LYS A 33 -19.41 -18.23 25.84
CA LYS A 33 -19.08 -17.91 27.24
C LYS A 33 -18.33 -16.59 27.28
N LEU A 34 -19.07 -15.56 27.69
CA LEU A 34 -18.55 -14.26 28.07
C LEU A 34 -17.58 -14.44 29.25
N PHE A 35 -16.28 -14.45 28.98
CA PHE A 35 -15.28 -14.41 30.04
C PHE A 35 -14.93 -12.97 30.38
N LYS A 36 -14.94 -12.71 31.69
CA LYS A 36 -14.61 -11.43 32.30
C LYS A 36 -13.19 -11.04 31.89
N ALA A 37 -13.08 -9.86 31.30
CA ALA A 37 -11.84 -9.12 31.17
C ALA A 37 -11.30 -8.80 32.59
N THR A 38 -10.48 -9.69 33.11
CA THR A 38 -9.63 -9.41 34.26
C THR A 38 -8.27 -9.99 33.92
N GLU A 39 -7.29 -9.08 33.88
CA GLU A 39 -5.88 -9.26 33.53
C GLU A 39 -5.64 -9.34 32.03
N ILE A 40 -5.45 -8.14 31.43
CA ILE A 40 -4.86 -7.99 30.11
C ILE A 40 -3.43 -8.54 30.24
N ASP A 41 -3.17 -9.67 29.60
CA ASP A 41 -1.80 -10.12 29.38
C ASP A 41 -1.17 -9.19 28.33
N ASP A 42 -0.66 -8.05 28.81
CA ASP A 42 0.05 -7.04 28.01
C ASP A 42 1.32 -7.61 27.31
N GLY A 43 1.66 -8.89 27.53
CA GLY A 43 2.84 -9.56 26.99
C GLY A 43 2.63 -10.34 25.68
N LEU A 44 1.39 -10.57 25.22
CA LEU A 44 1.13 -11.38 24.03
C LEU A 44 1.01 -10.56 22.73
N GLY A 45 0.87 -9.23 22.85
CA GLY A 45 0.67 -8.30 21.73
C GLY A 45 1.85 -7.38 21.47
N PHE A 46 1.76 -6.57 20.42
CA PHE A 46 2.67 -5.44 20.22
C PHE A 46 1.88 -4.15 20.00
N LEU A 47 2.35 -3.08 20.66
CA LEU A 47 1.78 -1.75 20.51
C LEU A 47 2.00 -1.22 19.08
N PRO A 48 1.24 -0.19 18.64
CA PRO A 48 1.43 0.40 17.33
C PRO A 48 2.89 0.76 17.06
N THR A 49 3.48 0.16 16.03
CA THR A 49 4.86 0.44 15.60
C THR A 49 4.92 0.59 14.09
N PHE A 50 5.66 1.57 13.59
CA PHE A 50 5.79 1.79 12.15
C PHE A 50 7.15 2.39 11.80
N GLY A 51 7.70 1.99 10.66
CA GLY A 51 8.87 2.62 10.08
C GLY A 51 10.20 2.18 10.71
N PRO A 52 11.29 2.92 10.43
CA PRO A 52 11.34 4.12 9.59
C PRO A 52 10.99 3.82 8.12
N CYS A 53 10.00 4.52 7.55
CA CYS A 53 9.57 4.33 6.16
C CYS A 53 9.00 5.61 5.54
N TYR A 54 9.13 5.75 4.21
CA TYR A 54 8.53 6.86 3.48
C TYR A 54 7.01 6.69 3.37
N VAL A 55 6.28 7.70 3.83
CA VAL A 55 4.84 7.86 3.67
C VAL A 55 4.59 8.93 2.63
N ASN A 56 3.86 8.59 1.56
CA ASN A 56 3.50 9.53 0.50
C ASN A 56 2.28 10.34 0.90
N LEU A 57 2.28 11.63 0.60
CA LEU A 57 1.17 12.54 0.83
C LEU A 57 0.46 12.82 -0.48
N TYR A 58 -0.86 12.76 -0.46
CA TYR A 58 -1.69 13.03 -1.63
C TYR A 58 -2.73 14.11 -1.35
N GLY A 59 -3.11 14.84 -2.39
CA GLY A 59 -4.12 15.89 -2.32
C GLY A 59 -4.93 15.99 -3.60
N SER A 60 -5.64 17.10 -3.75
CA SER A 60 -6.49 17.41 -4.90
C SER A 60 -5.74 17.40 -6.23
N PRO A 61 -6.40 17.09 -7.36
CA PRO A 61 -5.83 17.23 -8.70
C PRO A 61 -5.16 18.59 -8.93
N ARG A 62 -4.05 18.63 -9.68
CA ARG A 62 -3.31 19.87 -9.98
C ARG A 62 -3.92 20.62 -11.17
N GLU A 63 -5.22 20.87 -11.14
CA GLU A 63 -5.90 21.61 -12.19
C GLU A 63 -5.76 23.11 -11.96
N PHE A 64 -4.75 23.73 -12.60
CA PHE A 64 -4.53 25.18 -12.53
C PHE A 64 -5.51 25.93 -13.44
N THR A 65 -6.79 25.95 -13.08
CA THR A 65 -7.85 26.59 -13.88
C THR A 65 -8.06 28.07 -13.54
N GLY A 66 -7.34 28.61 -12.55
CA GLY A 66 -7.50 29.98 -12.06
C GLY A 66 -8.76 30.22 -11.22
N PHE A 67 -9.60 29.19 -11.06
CA PHE A 67 -10.77 29.16 -10.17
C PHE A 67 -10.43 28.43 -8.86
N PRO A 68 -11.24 28.60 -7.79
CA PRO A 68 -11.13 27.76 -6.60
C PRO A 68 -11.23 26.29 -6.98
N ASP A 69 -10.29 25.49 -6.46
CA ASP A 69 -10.22 24.05 -6.72
C ASP A 69 -11.45 23.38 -6.09
N PRO A 70 -12.37 22.79 -6.88
CA PRO A 70 -13.56 22.14 -6.34
C PRO A 70 -13.24 20.91 -5.47
N TYR A 71 -12.01 20.41 -5.55
CA TYR A 71 -11.52 19.26 -4.80
C TYR A 71 -10.62 19.65 -3.63
N GLU A 72 -10.58 20.93 -3.22
CA GLU A 72 -9.71 21.43 -2.14
C GLU A 72 -9.86 20.63 -0.83
N GLU A 73 -11.06 20.12 -0.55
CA GLU A 73 -11.34 19.27 0.61
C GLU A 73 -10.48 17.99 0.66
N LEU A 74 -10.02 17.47 -0.49
CA LEU A 74 -9.11 16.33 -0.57
C LEU A 74 -7.73 16.64 0.03
N ASN A 75 -7.28 17.90 -0.03
CA ASN A 75 -6.03 18.31 0.61
C ASN A 75 -6.12 18.20 2.13
N SER A 76 -7.32 18.35 2.70
CA SER A 76 -7.59 18.22 4.15
C SER A 76 -7.94 16.79 4.59
N GLY A 77 -7.88 15.81 3.68
CA GLY A 77 -8.23 14.43 4.00
C GLY A 77 -9.74 14.20 4.16
N LYS A 78 -10.59 15.01 3.53
CA LYS A 78 -12.02 14.71 3.41
C LYS A 78 -12.30 13.87 2.16
N GLY A 79 -11.50 12.82 1.97
CA GLY A 79 -11.49 11.97 0.79
C GLY A 79 -10.07 11.58 0.39
N GLU A 80 -9.96 10.67 -0.56
CA GLU A 80 -8.67 10.20 -1.07
C GLU A 80 -8.12 11.18 -2.12
N GLY A 81 -6.98 11.81 -1.81
CA GLY A 81 -6.25 12.62 -2.78
C GLY A 81 -5.58 11.76 -3.85
N VAL A 82 -5.43 12.30 -5.06
CA VAL A 82 -4.82 11.60 -6.21
C VAL A 82 -3.51 12.22 -6.67
N ALA A 83 -3.29 13.51 -6.38
CA ALA A 83 -2.06 14.18 -6.78
C ALA A 83 -0.99 14.03 -5.69
N TYR A 84 0.18 13.51 -6.05
CA TYR A 84 1.32 13.44 -5.14
C TYR A 84 1.75 14.84 -4.68
N ARG A 85 1.99 15.02 -3.39
CA ARG A 85 2.37 16.31 -2.76
C ARG A 85 3.77 16.27 -2.16
N GLY A 86 4.30 15.09 -1.96
CA GLY A 86 5.57 14.88 -1.30
C GLY A 86 5.49 13.62 -0.46
N ARG A 87 6.48 13.47 0.41
CA ARG A 87 6.58 12.32 1.30
C ARG A 87 7.38 12.67 2.52
N LEU A 88 7.15 11.92 3.58
CA LEU A 88 7.80 12.07 4.86
C LEU A 88 8.41 10.72 5.25
N LEU A 89 9.65 10.73 5.73
CA LEU A 89 10.21 9.56 6.40
C LEU A 89 9.70 9.57 7.84
N VAL A 90 8.92 8.55 8.21
CA VAL A 90 8.24 8.49 9.51
C VAL A 90 8.62 7.21 10.24
N GLU A 91 8.90 7.33 11.53
CA GLU A 91 9.00 6.25 12.50
C GLU A 91 8.01 6.54 13.64
N LEU A 92 7.26 5.51 14.04
CA LEU A 92 6.32 5.54 15.14
C LEU A 92 6.74 4.45 16.12
N GLU A 93 7.07 4.87 17.33
CA GLU A 93 7.35 3.99 18.47
C GLU A 93 6.36 4.31 19.57
N THR A 94 5.69 3.28 20.09
CA THR A 94 4.74 3.44 21.21
C THR A 94 5.38 2.86 22.47
N LYS A 95 5.37 3.66 23.56
CA LYS A 95 5.84 3.25 24.88
C LYS A 95 4.75 3.48 25.91
N LEU A 96 4.55 2.52 26.81
CA LEU A 96 3.74 2.73 28.00
C LEU A 96 4.57 3.55 29.00
N VAL A 97 4.05 4.72 29.36
CA VAL A 97 4.70 5.64 30.29
C VAL A 97 3.68 6.13 31.30
N ASP A 98 4.10 6.31 32.56
CA ASP A 98 3.22 6.83 33.60
C ASP A 98 2.80 8.29 33.30
N HIS A 99 3.69 9.08 32.68
CA HIS A 99 3.48 10.49 32.36
C HIS A 99 3.89 10.77 30.91
N VAL A 100 3.03 11.48 30.16
CA VAL A 100 3.29 11.85 28.77
C VAL A 100 4.14 13.13 28.72
N GLU A 101 5.36 13.03 28.21
CA GLU A 101 6.19 14.19 27.86
C GLU A 101 6.19 14.40 26.35
N GLN A 102 5.57 15.48 25.86
CA GLN A 102 5.64 15.85 24.45
C GLN A 102 6.89 16.70 24.22
N LYS A 103 7.99 16.05 23.84
CA LYS A 103 9.24 16.74 23.47
C LYS A 103 9.29 16.94 21.97
N LEU A 104 9.23 18.20 21.52
CA LEU A 104 9.69 18.57 20.19
C LEU A 104 11.20 18.77 20.28
N GLY A 105 11.96 18.02 19.50
CA GLY A 105 13.42 18.11 19.48
C GLY A 105 13.99 17.67 18.14
N ASP A 106 15.26 18.00 17.92
CA ASP A 106 16.00 17.53 16.76
C ASP A 106 16.19 16.01 16.80
N ILE A 107 16.25 15.39 15.63
CA ILE A 107 16.48 13.95 15.50
C ILE A 107 17.92 13.65 15.98
N PRO A 108 18.13 12.69 16.89
CA PRO A 108 19.47 12.29 17.33
C PRO A 108 20.36 11.88 16.16
N ALA A 109 21.65 12.20 16.23
CA ALA A 109 22.61 11.89 15.16
C ALA A 109 22.69 10.38 14.84
N ASP A 110 22.58 9.53 15.86
CA ASP A 110 22.58 8.06 15.69
C ASP A 110 21.36 7.58 14.90
N ASP A 111 20.19 8.19 15.11
CA ASP A 111 18.98 7.87 14.35
C ASP A 111 19.09 8.34 12.90
N ILE A 112 19.72 9.50 12.66
CA ILE A 112 20.03 9.99 11.31
C ILE A 112 20.90 8.97 10.58
N LEU A 113 22.01 8.54 11.18
CA LEU A 113 22.93 7.55 10.60
C LEU A 113 22.20 6.22 10.31
N ARG A 114 21.31 5.80 11.20
CA ARG A 114 20.49 4.58 11.02
C ARG A 114 19.57 4.70 9.81
N VAL A 115 19.05 5.90 9.51
CA VAL A 115 18.11 6.11 8.41
C VAL A 115 18.76 6.50 7.09
N GLU A 116 20.01 6.97 7.09
CA GLU A 116 20.75 7.33 5.87
C GLU A 116 20.77 6.20 4.82
N LYS A 117 20.85 4.95 5.28
CA LYS A 117 20.80 3.78 4.39
C LYS A 117 19.49 3.71 3.58
N TYR A 118 18.38 4.21 4.13
CA TYR A 118 17.09 4.25 3.44
C TYR A 118 17.01 5.39 2.44
N LEU A 119 17.86 6.43 2.51
CA LEU A 119 17.85 7.55 1.57
C LEU A 119 18.44 7.18 0.20
N ARG A 120 19.12 6.02 0.10
CA ARG A 120 19.75 5.58 -1.14
C ARG A 120 18.69 5.26 -2.19
N ARG A 121 18.65 6.07 -3.25
CA ARG A 121 17.75 5.86 -4.38
C ARG A 121 18.37 4.98 -5.45
N ARG A 122 17.53 4.17 -6.09
CA ARG A 122 17.81 3.43 -7.31
C ARG A 122 16.94 3.95 -8.44
N LYS A 123 17.41 3.74 -9.67
CA LYS A 123 16.63 4.03 -10.87
C LYS A 123 15.60 2.93 -11.07
N TYR A 124 14.33 3.32 -11.17
CA TYR A 124 13.21 2.46 -11.54
C TYR A 124 12.65 2.90 -12.88
N ASN A 125 12.12 1.95 -13.66
CA ASN A 125 11.37 2.26 -14.87
C ASN A 125 9.95 1.73 -14.72
N LEU A 126 8.98 2.63 -14.74
CA LEU A 126 7.56 2.27 -14.82
C LEU A 126 7.18 2.11 -16.30
N PHE A 127 6.62 0.96 -16.63
CA PHE A 127 6.01 0.68 -17.93
C PHE A 127 4.50 0.58 -17.73
N ALA A 128 3.74 1.40 -18.42
CA ALA A 128 2.28 1.41 -18.39
C ALA A 128 1.74 1.18 -19.79
N ALA A 129 1.02 0.07 -20.00
CA ALA A 129 0.32 -0.23 -21.23
C ALA A 129 -1.18 -0.06 -21.04
N PHE A 130 -1.81 0.71 -21.91
CA PHE A 130 -3.23 0.98 -21.86
C PHE A 130 -3.99 -0.08 -22.66
N TYR A 131 -4.70 -0.97 -21.96
CA TYR A 131 -5.43 -2.06 -22.60
C TYR A 131 -6.70 -1.56 -23.32
N SER A 132 -7.52 -0.77 -22.65
CA SER A 132 -8.77 -0.22 -23.17
C SER A 132 -9.22 1.00 -22.35
N ALA A 133 -9.93 1.93 -22.99
CA ALA A 133 -10.65 3.01 -22.31
C ALA A 133 -12.11 2.97 -22.80
N THR A 134 -13.03 2.57 -21.92
CA THR A 134 -14.46 2.37 -22.20
C THR A 134 -15.30 3.08 -21.15
N MET A 135 -16.63 3.06 -21.30
CA MET A 135 -17.57 3.69 -20.35
C MET A 135 -17.30 5.19 -20.14
N LEU A 136 -16.81 5.87 -21.18
CA LEU A 136 -16.53 7.30 -21.13
C LEU A 136 -17.85 8.07 -21.29
N GLN A 137 -18.11 9.00 -20.37
CA GLN A 137 -19.30 9.85 -20.37
C GLN A 137 -18.89 11.32 -20.56
N GLY A 138 -19.74 12.12 -21.22
CA GLY A 138 -19.49 13.56 -21.37
C GLY A 138 -18.28 13.95 -22.23
N VAL A 139 -17.86 13.09 -23.17
CA VAL A 139 -16.69 13.35 -24.01
C VAL A 139 -17.04 14.24 -25.19
N GLY A 140 -16.69 15.53 -25.11
CA GLY A 140 -16.76 16.46 -26.25
C GLY A 140 -15.44 16.60 -27.01
N ASP A 141 -14.32 16.50 -26.30
CA ASP A 141 -12.97 16.78 -26.82
C ASP A 141 -12.11 15.51 -26.93
N ALA A 142 -10.94 15.65 -27.55
CA ALA A 142 -9.96 14.57 -27.60
C ALA A 142 -9.40 14.29 -26.20
N ILE A 143 -9.34 13.01 -25.82
CA ILE A 143 -8.88 12.54 -24.52
C ILE A 143 -7.41 12.16 -24.61
N GLN A 144 -6.67 12.44 -23.55
CA GLN A 144 -5.31 11.97 -23.31
C GLN A 144 -5.21 11.46 -21.88
N PHE A 145 -4.49 10.36 -21.68
CA PHE A 145 -4.15 9.87 -20.35
C PHE A 145 -2.73 10.28 -19.99
N GLU A 146 -2.54 10.62 -18.72
CA GLU A 146 -1.23 10.85 -18.12
C GLU A 146 -0.93 9.78 -17.07
N VAL A 147 0.30 9.29 -17.08
CA VAL A 147 0.84 8.41 -16.06
C VAL A 147 1.93 9.17 -15.33
N SER A 148 1.85 9.21 -14.00
CA SER A 148 2.90 9.78 -13.17
C SER A 148 3.19 8.88 -11.99
N ILE A 149 4.45 8.85 -11.56
CA ILE A 149 4.85 8.25 -10.27
C ILE A 149 5.57 9.32 -9.46
N GLY A 150 4.99 9.71 -8.32
CA GLY A 150 5.41 10.92 -7.63
C GLY A 150 5.29 12.15 -8.54
N ASN A 151 6.38 12.91 -8.67
CA ASN A 151 6.47 14.02 -9.62
C ASN A 151 6.98 13.58 -11.02
N TYR A 152 7.48 12.35 -11.18
CA TYR A 152 8.00 11.88 -12.46
C TYR A 152 6.84 11.62 -13.43
N GLY A 153 6.83 12.33 -14.56
CA GLY A 153 5.78 12.26 -15.57
C GLY A 153 4.61 13.23 -15.35
N ASN A 154 4.60 13.98 -14.25
CA ASN A 154 3.59 15.02 -14.03
C ASN A 154 3.89 16.24 -14.91
N LYS A 155 3.00 16.58 -15.85
CA LYS A 155 3.20 17.71 -16.78
C LYS A 155 3.20 19.08 -16.13
N PHE A 156 2.60 19.19 -14.96
CA PHE A 156 2.51 20.45 -14.22
C PHE A 156 3.64 20.62 -13.21
N ASP A 157 4.56 19.64 -13.11
CA ASP A 157 5.67 19.67 -12.17
C ASP A 157 6.99 19.96 -12.90
N ASN A 158 7.67 21.03 -12.48
CA ASN A 158 8.96 21.45 -13.06
C ASN A 158 10.17 21.01 -12.23
N THR A 159 9.97 20.22 -11.16
CA THR A 159 11.08 19.75 -10.29
C THR A 159 11.81 18.54 -10.87
N CYS A 160 11.17 17.83 -11.80
CA CYS A 160 11.68 16.63 -12.45
C CYS A 160 11.97 16.89 -13.93
N GLN A 161 12.85 16.07 -14.53
CA GLN A 161 13.06 16.15 -15.97
C GLN A 161 11.78 15.77 -16.73
N PRO A 162 11.42 16.49 -17.81
CA PRO A 162 10.27 16.14 -18.63
C PRO A 162 10.39 14.73 -19.20
N LEU A 163 9.31 13.96 -19.10
CA LEU A 163 9.21 12.59 -19.61
C LEU A 163 7.99 12.45 -20.52
N ALA A 164 8.06 11.56 -21.50
CA ALA A 164 6.91 11.20 -22.32
C ALA A 164 5.94 10.35 -21.48
N SER A 165 5.09 11.03 -20.71
CA SER A 165 4.20 10.44 -19.71
C SER A 165 2.78 10.23 -20.16
N THR A 166 2.46 10.56 -21.42
CA THR A 166 1.08 10.65 -21.88
C THR A 166 0.82 9.95 -23.19
N THR A 167 -0.40 9.43 -23.34
CA THR A 167 -0.87 8.89 -24.61
C THR A 167 -1.02 10.00 -25.65
N GLN A 168 -1.15 9.64 -26.93
CA GLN A 168 -1.61 10.62 -27.93
C GLN A 168 -3.07 11.00 -27.65
N PHE A 169 -3.45 12.21 -28.05
CA PHE A 169 -4.85 12.63 -28.01
C PHE A 169 -5.68 11.77 -28.96
N SER A 170 -6.82 11.26 -28.48
CA SER A 170 -7.72 10.42 -29.26
C SER A 170 -9.17 10.80 -28.97
N ARG A 171 -10.00 10.87 -30.01
CA ARG A 171 -11.42 11.14 -29.85
C ARG A 171 -12.16 9.87 -29.51
N ALA A 172 -13.06 9.97 -28.53
CA ALA A 172 -13.92 8.84 -28.19
C ALA A 172 -14.99 8.63 -29.26
N VAL A 173 -15.33 7.36 -29.46
CA VAL A 173 -16.33 6.89 -30.41
C VAL A 173 -17.46 6.27 -29.59
N PHE A 174 -18.70 6.56 -29.99
CA PHE A 174 -19.87 5.95 -29.37
C PHE A 174 -19.99 4.49 -29.80
N ASP A 175 -20.24 3.59 -28.86
CA ASP A 175 -20.46 2.16 -29.12
C ASP A 175 -21.76 1.85 -29.88
N GLY A 176 -22.64 2.85 -30.02
CA GLY A 176 -23.96 2.71 -30.65
C GLY A 176 -25.08 2.38 -29.67
N CYS A 177 -24.78 2.22 -28.38
CA CYS A 177 -25.72 1.73 -27.38
C CYS A 177 -25.66 2.51 -26.07
N GLN A 178 -24.55 2.45 -25.33
CA GLN A 178 -24.50 2.84 -23.91
C GLN A 178 -23.35 3.79 -23.56
N TYR A 179 -22.23 3.78 -24.28
CA TYR A 179 -21.05 4.52 -23.86
C TYR A 179 -20.09 4.91 -24.97
N TYR A 180 -19.22 5.88 -24.68
CA TYR A 180 -18.08 6.20 -25.53
C TYR A 180 -16.84 5.40 -25.12
N TYR A 181 -15.98 5.09 -26.08
CA TYR A 181 -14.72 4.39 -25.87
C TYR A 181 -13.62 4.93 -26.79
N LEU A 182 -12.35 4.69 -26.46
CA LEU A 182 -11.24 4.98 -27.38
C LEU A 182 -10.93 3.75 -28.23
N PRO A 183 -10.97 3.87 -29.58
CA PRO A 183 -10.83 2.74 -30.49
C PRO A 183 -9.35 2.36 -30.72
N TRP A 184 -8.61 2.04 -29.65
CA TRP A 184 -7.20 1.65 -29.76
C TRP A 184 -6.96 0.35 -30.53
N GLY A 185 -7.96 -0.54 -30.59
CA GLY A 185 -7.86 -1.80 -31.33
C GLY A 185 -6.61 -2.60 -30.92
N ASN A 186 -5.79 -2.96 -31.90
CA ASN A 186 -4.54 -3.70 -31.71
C ASN A 186 -3.32 -2.79 -31.43
N VAL A 187 -3.47 -1.47 -31.49
CA VAL A 187 -2.38 -0.51 -31.24
C VAL A 187 -2.58 0.09 -29.85
N LYS A 188 -2.02 -0.57 -28.84
CA LYS A 188 -2.14 -0.15 -27.43
C LYS A 188 -1.15 0.97 -27.13
N PRO A 189 -1.62 2.13 -26.59
CA PRO A 189 -0.70 3.15 -26.11
C PRO A 189 0.17 2.61 -24.97
N VAL A 190 1.43 3.03 -24.96
CA VAL A 190 2.40 2.68 -23.95
C VAL A 190 3.11 3.93 -23.48
N VAL A 191 3.33 4.02 -22.17
CA VAL A 191 4.09 5.08 -21.51
C VAL A 191 5.23 4.45 -20.70
N VAL A 192 6.41 5.06 -20.77
CA VAL A 192 7.59 4.63 -20.00
C VAL A 192 8.16 5.81 -19.24
N LEU A 193 8.35 5.64 -17.93
CA LEU A 193 8.86 6.67 -17.03
C LEU A 193 10.08 6.14 -16.28
N SER A 194 11.20 6.84 -16.39
CA SER A 194 12.32 6.65 -15.47
C SER A 194 12.12 7.49 -14.22
N SER A 195 12.33 6.91 -13.05
CA SER A 195 12.20 7.59 -11.76
C SER A 195 13.26 7.10 -10.77
N TYR A 196 13.45 7.83 -9.68
CA TYR A 196 14.44 7.49 -8.66
C TYR A 196 13.76 7.39 -7.30
N TRP A 197 13.79 6.19 -6.72
CA TRP A 197 13.12 5.87 -5.46
C TRP A 197 14.04 5.06 -4.57
N GLU A 198 13.80 5.12 -3.28
CA GLU A 198 14.51 4.36 -2.26
C GLU A 198 14.27 2.87 -2.44
N ASP A 199 15.32 2.10 -2.23
CA ASP A 199 15.27 0.66 -2.37
C ASP A 199 14.61 0.01 -1.13
N SER A 200 13.30 -0.19 -1.22
CA SER A 200 12.51 -0.85 -0.17
C SER A 200 12.53 -2.38 -0.27
N SER A 201 13.33 -2.96 -1.17
CA SER A 201 13.33 -4.42 -1.42
C SER A 201 13.66 -5.21 -0.16
N HIS A 202 14.59 -4.74 0.67
CA HIS A 202 14.92 -5.41 1.93
C HIS A 202 13.69 -5.67 2.84
N ARG A 203 12.71 -4.76 2.84
CA ARG A 203 11.47 -4.91 3.62
C ARG A 203 10.46 -5.75 2.86
N MET A 204 10.28 -5.46 1.57
CA MET A 204 9.33 -6.18 0.74
C MET A 204 9.71 -7.65 0.59
N ASP A 205 10.98 -7.98 0.42
CA ASP A 205 11.48 -9.34 0.25
C ASP A 205 11.25 -10.16 1.53
N ALA A 206 11.61 -9.61 2.69
CA ALA A 206 11.35 -10.26 3.97
C ALA A 206 9.85 -10.49 4.21
N GLN A 207 9.02 -9.46 3.96
CA GLN A 207 7.57 -9.59 4.07
C GLN A 207 7.01 -10.61 3.08
N ASN A 208 7.41 -10.56 1.81
CA ASN A 208 6.95 -11.50 0.78
C ASN A 208 7.36 -12.94 1.09
N LEU A 209 8.53 -13.16 1.70
CA LEU A 209 8.96 -14.49 2.13
C LEU A 209 8.08 -15.00 3.27
N LEU A 210 7.82 -14.16 4.28
CA LEU A 210 6.95 -14.52 5.41
C LEU A 210 5.51 -14.76 4.96
N ASP A 211 4.96 -13.91 4.10
CA ASP A 211 3.60 -14.04 3.56
C ASP A 211 3.48 -15.35 2.77
N ARG A 212 4.49 -15.69 1.94
CA ARG A 212 4.51 -16.97 1.21
C ARG A 212 4.61 -18.18 2.13
N ALA A 213 5.42 -18.09 3.18
CA ALA A 213 5.53 -19.17 4.18
C ALA A 213 4.20 -19.37 4.90
N ALA A 214 3.52 -18.29 5.28
CA ALA A 214 2.21 -18.32 5.90
C ALA A 214 1.14 -18.92 4.95
N ASP A 215 1.09 -18.47 3.70
CA ASP A 215 0.16 -19.01 2.69
C ASP A 215 0.37 -20.51 2.45
N ARG A 216 1.63 -20.95 2.37
CA ARG A 216 1.97 -22.37 2.19
C ARG A 216 1.58 -23.19 3.42
N LEU A 217 1.85 -22.70 4.62
CA LEU A 217 1.45 -23.35 5.87
C LEU A 217 -0.08 -23.49 5.93
N ALA A 218 -0.83 -22.43 5.62
CA ALA A 218 -2.29 -22.46 5.59
C ALA A 218 -2.83 -23.48 4.58
N ALA A 219 -2.28 -23.52 3.37
CA ALA A 219 -2.67 -24.49 2.35
C ALA A 219 -2.38 -25.94 2.79
N ASN A 220 -1.24 -26.20 3.42
CA ASN A 220 -0.89 -27.53 3.91
C ASN A 220 -1.77 -27.96 5.09
N LEU A 221 -2.09 -27.04 6.00
CA LEU A 221 -3.05 -27.29 7.09
C LEU A 221 -4.43 -27.67 6.53
N GLU A 222 -4.92 -26.96 5.52
CA GLU A 222 -6.19 -27.29 4.84
C GLU A 222 -6.18 -28.73 4.30
N VAL A 223 -5.06 -29.17 3.70
CA VAL A 223 -4.90 -30.55 3.20
C VAL A 223 -4.96 -31.57 4.35
N VAL A 224 -4.27 -31.30 5.46
CA VAL A 224 -4.31 -32.17 6.66
C VAL A 224 -5.72 -32.22 7.24
N HIS A 225 -6.40 -31.08 7.35
CA HIS A 225 -7.78 -31.00 7.84
C HIS A 225 -8.76 -31.78 6.96
N LEU A 226 -8.64 -31.67 5.63
CA LEU A 226 -9.46 -32.44 4.69
C LEU A 226 -9.19 -33.94 4.80
N ALA A 227 -7.92 -34.35 4.93
CA ALA A 227 -7.56 -35.75 5.14
C ALA A 227 -8.13 -36.31 6.44
N HIS A 228 -8.09 -35.51 7.52
CA HIS A 228 -8.64 -35.87 8.81
C HIS A 228 -10.17 -36.02 8.76
N LYS A 229 -10.86 -35.04 8.16
CA LYS A 229 -12.32 -35.06 7.97
C LYS A 229 -12.78 -36.24 7.10
N ALA A 230 -11.97 -36.63 6.12
CA ALA A 230 -12.20 -37.81 5.30
C ALA A 230 -11.83 -39.14 5.99
N GLN A 231 -11.45 -39.12 7.28
CA GLN A 231 -11.05 -40.29 8.07
C GLN A 231 -9.97 -41.14 7.38
N ARG A 232 -8.98 -40.47 6.77
CA ARG A 232 -7.80 -41.15 6.20
C ARG A 232 -7.01 -41.87 7.31
N SER A 233 -6.22 -42.87 6.94
CA SER A 233 -5.45 -43.65 7.91
C SER A 233 -4.44 -42.78 8.66
N ALA A 234 -4.16 -43.15 9.92
CA ALA A 234 -3.20 -42.44 10.78
C ALA A 234 -1.84 -42.25 10.08
N SER A 235 -1.34 -43.27 9.38
CA SER A 235 -0.10 -43.20 8.61
C SER A 235 -0.08 -42.10 7.52
N THR A 236 -1.23 -41.85 6.88
CA THR A 236 -1.35 -40.80 5.87
C THR A 236 -1.36 -39.42 6.51
N LEU A 237 -2.03 -39.26 7.65
CA LEU A 237 -2.02 -38.01 8.42
C LEU A 237 -0.60 -37.69 8.92
N ASP A 238 0.09 -38.68 9.49
CA ASP A 238 1.46 -38.51 9.99
C ASP A 238 2.42 -38.08 8.86
N THR A 239 2.25 -38.67 7.67
CA THR A 239 3.06 -38.30 6.49
C THR A 239 2.79 -36.86 6.05
N LEU A 240 1.52 -36.44 5.99
CA LEU A 240 1.15 -35.08 5.59
C LEU A 240 1.62 -34.03 6.61
N VAL A 241 1.50 -34.33 7.90
CA VAL A 241 1.98 -33.43 8.97
C VAL A 241 3.50 -33.34 8.95
N ALA A 242 4.21 -34.46 8.78
CA ALA A 242 5.67 -34.46 8.67
C ALA A 242 6.14 -33.64 7.46
N GLN A 243 5.52 -33.82 6.29
CA GLN A 243 5.84 -33.03 5.10
C GLN A 243 5.59 -31.54 5.31
N MET A 244 4.45 -31.18 5.92
CA MET A 244 4.15 -29.78 6.25
C MET A 244 5.20 -29.17 7.18
N LEU A 245 5.64 -29.90 8.20
CA LEU A 245 6.68 -29.45 9.14
C LEU A 245 8.05 -29.31 8.45
N ASP A 246 8.43 -30.25 7.59
CA ASP A 246 9.67 -30.18 6.81
C ASP A 246 9.67 -28.95 5.88
N GLU A 247 8.54 -28.68 5.23
CA GLU A 247 8.36 -27.50 4.40
C GLU A 247 8.43 -26.21 5.23
N LEU A 248 7.82 -26.17 6.41
CA LEU A 248 7.89 -25.00 7.30
C LEU A 248 9.33 -24.76 7.78
N MET A 249 10.07 -25.81 8.15
CA MET A 249 11.48 -25.70 8.53
C MET A 249 12.36 -25.19 7.38
N THR A 250 11.96 -25.42 6.12
CA THR A 250 12.70 -24.94 4.96
C THR A 250 12.46 -23.45 4.67
N ASP A 251 11.33 -22.90 5.12
CA ASP A 251 11.00 -21.48 4.95
C ASP A 251 11.62 -20.56 6.00
N CYS A 252 12.01 -21.12 7.16
CA CYS A 252 12.62 -20.40 8.30
C CYS A 252 14.15 -20.38 8.22
#